data_AF-A0A1V0BGT1-F1
#
_entry.id   AF-A0A1V0BGT1-F1
#
_cell.length_a   1.000
_cell.length_b   1.000
_cell.length_c   1.000
_cell.angle_alpha   90.00
_cell.angle_beta   90.00
_cell.angle_gamma   90.00
#
_symmetry.space_group_name_H-M   'P 1'
#
loop_
_entity.id
_entity.type
_entity.pdbx_description
1 polymer ?
#
loop_
_entity_poly.entity_id
_entity_poly.type
_entity_poly.pdbx_seq_one_letter_code
_entity_poly.pdbx_strand_id
1 'polypeptide(L)'
;MSQLQEPLYLPKDSEPSNVLIWGKSPELAKADLSVGIARIGGFRTPNYAQAYLHAASTLLKVSLHEETLDHHSLPIFFLQRHAAELLLKAPLQLGIEIQKYREKLGKPNPNFLSKGLTDRAESGHGLPELLSDVETMVTVLQLGAVPDELRVAVNEIHAVEQDHTWARYSYRVKKIDGSRKLLQHLGQERTIPLADIQTKLQSASNALGFIYPDDGRLMGNLGLIIEPLWREADEIE
;
A
#
# COMPACT_ATOMS: atom_id res chain seq x y z
N MET A 1 -0.52 -30.47 10.67
CA MET A 1 -1.38 -29.83 9.66
C MET A 1 -2.75 -29.56 10.27
N SER A 2 -3.14 -28.30 10.49
CA SER A 2 -4.55 -27.98 10.72
C SER A 2 -5.21 -27.84 9.36
N GLN A 3 -6.14 -28.72 9.03
CA GLN A 3 -7.02 -28.51 7.87
C GLN A 3 -7.69 -27.15 8.02
N LEU A 4 -7.68 -26.34 6.96
CA LEU A 4 -8.38 -25.06 6.92
C LEU A 4 -9.85 -25.31 7.30
N GLN A 5 -10.35 -24.63 8.34
CA GLN A 5 -11.72 -24.81 8.83
C GLN A 5 -12.79 -24.36 7.83
N GLU A 6 -12.42 -23.49 6.88
CA GLU A 6 -13.28 -23.03 5.79
C GLU A 6 -12.54 -23.13 4.44
N PRO A 7 -13.23 -23.48 3.34
CA PRO A 7 -12.64 -23.45 2.00
C PRO A 7 -12.25 -22.03 1.60
N LEU A 8 -11.07 -21.88 0.98
CA LEU A 8 -10.61 -20.63 0.37
C LEU A 8 -11.35 -20.43 -0.95
N TYR A 9 -11.91 -19.23 -1.14
CA TYR A 9 -12.53 -18.82 -2.39
C TYR A 9 -11.68 -17.74 -3.05
N LEU A 10 -11.58 -17.76 -4.37
CA LEU A 10 -11.01 -16.65 -5.12
C LEU A 10 -12.02 -15.50 -5.23
N PRO A 11 -11.57 -14.24 -5.31
CA PRO A 11 -12.44 -13.11 -5.68
C PRO A 11 -13.18 -13.39 -7.00
N LYS A 12 -14.41 -12.88 -7.13
CA LYS A 12 -15.19 -13.00 -8.38
C LYS A 12 -14.67 -12.00 -9.42
N ASP A 13 -14.83 -12.30 -10.71
CA ASP A 13 -14.53 -11.35 -11.80
C ASP A 13 -15.28 -10.02 -11.69
N SER A 14 -16.46 -10.04 -11.05
CA SER A 14 -17.29 -8.85 -10.81
C SER A 14 -16.84 -8.01 -9.61
N GLU A 15 -16.09 -8.61 -8.68
CA GLU A 15 -15.46 -7.87 -7.60
C GLU A 15 -14.19 -7.24 -8.16
N PRO A 16 -13.85 -5.98 -7.82
CA PRO A 16 -12.60 -5.40 -8.28
C PRO A 16 -11.44 -6.29 -7.82
N SER A 17 -10.84 -7.01 -8.78
CA SER A 17 -9.71 -7.87 -8.51
C SER A 17 -8.68 -7.09 -7.71
N ASN A 18 -8.11 -7.75 -6.72
CA ASN A 18 -7.07 -7.21 -5.83
C ASN A 18 -7.55 -6.34 -4.67
N VAL A 19 -8.86 -6.10 -4.45
CA VAL A 19 -9.32 -5.43 -3.21
C VAL A 19 -9.32 -6.38 -2.00
N LEU A 20 -9.64 -7.66 -2.20
CA LEU A 20 -9.54 -8.71 -1.18
C LEU A 20 -8.48 -9.74 -1.58
N ILE A 21 -7.81 -10.32 -0.58
CA ILE A 21 -6.85 -11.41 -0.78
C ILE A 21 -7.58 -12.73 -1.08
N TRP A 22 -8.70 -12.99 -0.39
CA TRP A 22 -9.56 -14.15 -0.63
C TRP A 22 -11.04 -13.74 -0.61
N GLY A 23 -11.85 -14.41 -1.43
CA GLY A 23 -13.28 -14.20 -1.58
C GLY A 23 -14.15 -14.97 -0.58
N LYS A 24 -15.47 -14.89 -0.80
CA LYS A 24 -16.50 -15.64 -0.06
C LYS A 24 -17.18 -16.64 -0.98
N SER A 25 -17.89 -17.63 -0.41
CA SER A 25 -18.78 -18.47 -1.20
C SER A 25 -19.79 -17.62 -1.97
N PRO A 26 -20.18 -18.01 -3.21
CA PRO A 26 -21.11 -17.24 -4.02
C PRO A 26 -22.43 -16.93 -3.32
N GLU A 27 -22.95 -17.87 -2.53
CA GLU A 27 -24.20 -17.76 -1.78
C GLU A 27 -24.09 -16.73 -0.66
N LEU A 28 -23.00 -16.79 0.13
CA LEU A 28 -22.76 -15.84 1.21
C LEU A 28 -22.52 -14.44 0.65
N ALA A 29 -21.76 -14.32 -0.44
CA ALA A 29 -21.56 -13.05 -1.12
C ALA A 29 -22.89 -12.44 -1.59
N LYS A 30 -23.78 -13.24 -2.18
CA LYS A 30 -25.10 -12.77 -2.62
C LYS A 30 -25.97 -12.33 -1.45
N ALA A 31 -25.99 -13.11 -0.36
CA ALA A 31 -26.75 -12.78 0.83
C ALA A 31 -26.24 -11.46 1.46
N ASP A 32 -24.94 -11.36 1.71
CA ASP A 32 -24.30 -10.17 2.28
C ASP A 32 -24.55 -8.92 1.41
N LEU A 33 -24.43 -9.03 0.08
CA LEU A 33 -24.69 -7.91 -0.85
C LEU A 33 -26.14 -7.44 -0.81
N SER A 34 -27.11 -8.36 -0.72
CA SER A 34 -28.54 -8.01 -0.72
C SER A 34 -28.98 -7.17 0.49
N VAL A 35 -28.20 -7.21 1.57
CA VAL A 35 -28.48 -6.48 2.83
C VAL A 35 -27.37 -5.50 3.21
N GLY A 36 -26.39 -5.27 2.34
CA GLY A 36 -25.31 -4.30 2.56
C GLY A 36 -24.34 -4.66 3.70
N ILE A 37 -24.07 -5.95 3.94
CA ILE A 37 -23.19 -6.41 5.02
C ILE A 37 -21.77 -6.68 4.48
N ALA A 38 -20.77 -6.10 5.13
CA ALA A 38 -19.37 -6.49 4.96
C ALA A 38 -18.96 -7.45 6.09
N ARG A 39 -18.20 -8.50 5.74
CA ARG A 39 -17.59 -9.44 6.71
C ARG A 39 -16.11 -9.51 6.39
N ILE A 40 -15.28 -9.04 7.31
CA ILE A 40 -13.84 -8.86 7.13
C ILE A 40 -13.12 -9.60 8.26
N GLY A 41 -11.97 -10.22 7.94
CA GLY A 41 -11.12 -10.94 8.90
C GLY A 41 -10.79 -12.38 8.49
N GLY A 42 -9.88 -13.00 9.23
CA GLY A 42 -9.30 -14.30 8.88
C GLY A 42 -8.53 -14.22 7.57
N PHE A 43 -8.76 -15.17 6.66
CA PHE A 43 -8.18 -15.13 5.30
C PHE A 43 -8.84 -14.06 4.40
N ARG A 44 -9.97 -13.46 4.79
CA ARG A 44 -10.67 -12.45 3.99
C ARG A 44 -10.29 -11.05 4.46
N THR A 45 -9.04 -10.68 4.25
CA THR A 45 -8.50 -9.36 4.58
C THR A 45 -8.45 -8.47 3.33
N PRO A 46 -8.67 -7.15 3.48
CA PRO A 46 -8.49 -6.23 2.38
C PRO A 46 -7.02 -6.10 2.03
N ASN A 47 -6.74 -6.07 0.73
CA ASN A 47 -5.55 -5.40 0.25
C ASN A 47 -5.80 -3.90 0.40
N TYR A 48 -5.33 -3.35 1.51
CA TYR A 48 -5.62 -1.96 1.86
C TYR A 48 -5.15 -0.96 0.79
N ALA A 49 -4.00 -1.18 0.14
CA ALA A 49 -3.53 -0.29 -0.93
C ALA A 49 -4.56 -0.20 -2.07
N GLN A 50 -5.05 -1.35 -2.54
CA GLN A 50 -6.06 -1.43 -3.60
C GLN A 50 -7.41 -0.90 -3.14
N ALA A 51 -7.81 -1.21 -1.91
CA ALA A 51 -9.06 -0.71 -1.34
C ALA A 51 -9.09 0.82 -1.29
N TYR A 52 -8.00 1.46 -0.82
CA TYR A 52 -7.90 2.92 -0.80
C TYR A 52 -7.82 3.52 -2.20
N LEU A 53 -7.06 2.91 -3.11
CA LEU A 53 -6.98 3.34 -4.50
C LEU A 53 -8.33 3.30 -5.21
N HIS A 54 -9.08 2.22 -5.00
CA HIS A 54 -10.42 2.04 -5.57
C HIS A 54 -11.43 3.01 -4.93
N ALA A 55 -11.40 3.17 -3.61
CA ALA A 55 -12.25 4.14 -2.91
C ALA A 55 -12.00 5.57 -3.40
N ALA A 56 -10.74 5.96 -3.58
CA ALA A 56 -10.38 7.27 -4.13
C ALA A 56 -10.92 7.45 -5.55
N SER A 57 -10.77 6.44 -6.43
CA SER A 57 -11.30 6.48 -7.79
C SER A 57 -12.83 6.61 -7.82
N THR A 58 -13.53 5.82 -7.02
CA THR A 58 -14.99 5.85 -6.94
C THR A 58 -15.48 7.20 -6.41
N LEU A 59 -14.88 7.70 -5.33
CA LEU A 59 -15.25 8.99 -4.78
C LEU A 59 -14.95 10.14 -5.75
N LEU A 60 -13.82 10.10 -6.46
CA LEU A 60 -13.47 11.08 -7.50
C LEU A 60 -14.51 11.08 -8.62
N LYS A 61 -14.89 9.91 -9.15
CA LYS A 61 -15.90 9.80 -10.22
C LYS A 61 -17.25 10.37 -9.79
N VAL A 62 -17.72 10.01 -8.61
CA VAL A 62 -18.98 10.53 -8.06
C VAL A 62 -18.87 12.05 -7.83
N SER A 63 -17.76 12.53 -7.27
CA SER A 63 -17.59 13.96 -6.99
C SER A 63 -17.51 14.82 -8.25
N LEU A 64 -16.95 14.28 -9.34
CA LEU A 64 -16.96 14.92 -10.65
C LEU A 64 -18.38 14.96 -11.24
N HIS A 65 -19.12 13.85 -11.16
CA HIS A 65 -20.49 13.75 -11.67
C HIS A 65 -21.46 14.67 -10.93
N GLU A 66 -21.35 14.72 -9.60
CA GLU A 66 -22.21 15.53 -8.73
C GLU A 66 -21.71 16.97 -8.54
N GLU A 67 -20.63 17.37 -9.22
CA GLU A 67 -20.02 18.70 -9.10
C GLU A 67 -19.63 19.08 -7.64
N THR A 68 -19.21 18.09 -6.84
CA THR A 68 -18.87 18.25 -5.43
C THR A 68 -17.36 18.09 -5.15
N LEU A 69 -16.52 18.37 -6.15
CA LEU A 69 -15.08 18.10 -6.07
C LEU A 69 -14.40 18.84 -4.90
N ASP A 70 -14.75 20.09 -4.64
CA ASP A 70 -14.17 20.86 -3.54
C ASP A 70 -14.50 20.27 -2.16
N HIS A 71 -15.72 19.73 -2.01
CA HIS A 71 -16.18 19.08 -0.78
C HIS A 71 -15.42 17.79 -0.49
N HIS A 72 -15.09 17.03 -1.54
CA HIS A 72 -14.47 15.71 -1.42
C HIS A 72 -12.97 15.72 -1.73
N SER A 73 -12.40 16.85 -2.11
CA SER A 73 -11.00 16.99 -2.55
C SER A 73 -10.01 16.43 -1.52
N LEU A 74 -10.17 16.83 -0.26
CA LEU A 74 -9.34 16.37 0.85
C LEU A 74 -9.51 14.88 1.15
N PRO A 75 -10.74 14.33 1.33
CA PRO A 75 -10.95 12.89 1.43
C PRO A 75 -10.32 12.08 0.28
N ILE A 76 -10.51 12.52 -0.97
CA ILE A 76 -9.93 11.84 -2.13
C ILE A 76 -8.40 11.85 -2.03
N PHE A 77 -7.80 13.01 -1.79
CA PHE A 77 -6.35 13.14 -1.66
C PHE A 77 -5.78 12.30 -0.51
N PHE A 78 -6.47 12.25 0.63
CA PHE A 78 -6.08 11.40 1.76
C PHE A 78 -6.02 9.93 1.37
N LEU A 79 -7.05 9.43 0.68
CA LEU A 79 -7.11 8.05 0.20
C LEU A 79 -5.98 7.75 -0.80
N GLN A 80 -5.72 8.67 -1.73
CA GLN A 80 -4.63 8.57 -2.71
C GLN A 80 -3.25 8.51 -2.03
N ARG A 81 -2.99 9.43 -1.11
CA ARG A 81 -1.74 9.46 -0.35
C ARG A 81 -1.54 8.18 0.45
N HIS A 82 -2.59 7.65 1.06
CA HIS A 82 -2.48 6.44 1.87
C HIS A 82 -2.31 5.18 1.01
N ALA A 83 -2.94 5.13 -0.16
CA ALA A 83 -2.65 4.10 -1.16
C ALA A 83 -1.17 4.14 -1.57
N ALA A 84 -0.60 5.32 -1.85
CA ALA A 84 0.81 5.47 -2.16
C ALA A 84 1.74 4.96 -1.05
N GLU A 85 1.44 5.30 0.21
CA GLU A 85 2.17 4.81 1.38
C GLU A 85 2.20 3.29 1.44
N LEU A 86 1.04 2.65 1.22
CA LEU A 86 0.93 1.18 1.27
C LEU A 86 1.57 0.49 0.06
N LEU A 87 1.53 1.11 -1.12
CA LEU A 87 2.26 0.63 -2.30
C LEU A 87 3.78 0.63 -2.08
N LEU A 88 4.31 1.52 -1.23
CA LEU A 88 5.73 1.52 -0.84
C LEU A 88 6.01 0.54 0.30
N LYS A 89 5.11 0.46 1.29
CA LYS A 89 5.30 -0.42 2.46
C LYS A 89 5.19 -1.90 2.12
N ALA A 90 4.32 -2.30 1.19
CA ALA A 90 4.14 -3.69 0.81
C ALA A 90 5.46 -4.35 0.35
N PRO A 91 6.22 -3.81 -0.63
CA PRO A 91 7.51 -4.39 -1.02
C PRO A 91 8.54 -4.33 0.11
N LEU A 92 8.58 -3.25 0.92
CA LEU A 92 9.48 -3.15 2.08
C LEU A 92 9.24 -4.24 3.11
N GLN A 93 7.98 -4.50 3.45
CA GLN A 93 7.60 -5.53 4.42
C GLN A 93 8.04 -6.91 3.93
N LEU A 94 7.83 -7.23 2.65
CA LEU A 94 8.34 -8.48 2.07
C LEU A 94 9.87 -8.55 2.11
N GLY A 95 10.58 -7.48 1.79
CA GLY A 95 12.03 -7.45 1.90
C GLY A 95 12.52 -7.71 3.33
N ILE A 96 11.85 -7.12 4.32
CA ILE A 96 12.14 -7.35 5.75
C ILE A 96 11.88 -8.82 6.11
N GLU A 97 10.78 -9.41 5.64
CA GLU A 97 10.49 -10.83 5.85
C GLU A 97 11.56 -11.73 5.22
N ILE A 98 11.97 -11.46 3.97
CA ILE A 98 13.04 -12.19 3.28
C ILE A 98 14.30 -12.23 4.16
N GLN A 99 14.69 -11.10 4.74
CA GLN A 99 15.84 -11.07 5.63
C GLN A 99 15.64 -11.87 6.91
N LYS A 100 14.48 -11.71 7.57
CA LYS A 100 14.15 -12.46 8.79
C LYS A 100 14.20 -13.97 8.54
N TYR A 101 13.67 -14.45 7.42
CA TYR A 101 13.72 -15.86 7.07
C TYR A 101 15.12 -16.33 6.69
N ARG A 102 15.90 -15.52 5.95
CA ARG A 102 17.30 -15.85 5.66
C ARG A 102 18.12 -16.00 6.95
N GLU A 103 17.93 -15.10 7.91
CA GLU A 103 18.57 -15.18 9.23
C GLU A 103 18.12 -16.43 10.00
N LYS A 104 16.80 -16.68 10.09
CA LYS A 104 16.21 -17.88 10.71
C LYS A 104 16.81 -19.19 10.14
N LEU A 105 17.07 -19.21 8.84
CA LEU A 105 17.58 -20.37 8.10
C LEU A 105 19.12 -20.40 7.97
N GLY A 106 19.85 -19.45 8.57
CA GLY A 106 21.31 -19.38 8.48
C GLY A 106 21.86 -19.10 7.07
N LYS A 107 21.06 -18.47 6.20
CA LYS A 107 21.44 -18.10 4.83
C LYS A 107 22.14 -16.73 4.78
N PRO A 108 22.92 -16.44 3.71
CA PRO A 108 23.49 -15.11 3.51
C PRO A 108 22.42 -14.03 3.53
N ASN A 109 22.59 -13.04 4.40
CA ASN A 109 21.67 -11.92 4.57
C ASN A 109 22.30 -10.62 4.04
N PRO A 110 22.00 -10.19 2.79
CA PRO A 110 22.42 -8.89 2.29
C PRO A 110 21.63 -7.81 3.05
N ASN A 111 22.30 -7.19 4.02
CA ASN A 111 21.65 -6.28 4.96
C ASN A 111 21.32 -4.92 4.30
N PHE A 112 20.05 -4.68 3.97
CA PHE A 112 19.53 -3.36 3.58
C PHE A 112 18.85 -2.59 4.72
N LEU A 113 18.74 -3.16 5.92
CA LEU A 113 18.06 -2.51 7.06
C LEU A 113 18.94 -1.40 7.62
N SER A 114 18.73 -0.19 7.12
CA SER A 114 19.26 1.00 7.76
C SER A 114 18.59 1.22 9.13
N LYS A 115 19.24 1.99 10.00
CA LYS A 115 18.69 2.32 11.33
C LYS A 115 17.30 2.95 11.17
N GLY A 116 16.30 2.33 11.79
CA GLY A 116 14.91 2.80 11.78
C GLY A 116 14.14 2.51 10.48
N LEU A 117 14.68 1.73 9.53
CA LEU A 117 13.93 1.32 8.33
C LEU A 117 12.68 0.53 8.71
N THR A 118 12.81 -0.47 9.60
CA THR A 118 11.68 -1.26 10.08
C THR A 118 10.60 -0.36 10.68
N ASP A 119 10.99 0.58 11.54
CA ASP A 119 10.06 1.54 12.15
C ASP A 119 9.36 2.40 11.08
N ARG A 120 10.06 2.82 10.03
CA ARG A 120 9.47 3.57 8.90
C ARG A 120 8.53 2.69 8.08
N ALA A 121 8.92 1.46 7.75
CA ALA A 121 8.10 0.52 6.99
C ALA A 121 6.81 0.14 7.74
N GLU A 122 6.84 0.10 9.07
CA GLU A 122 5.66 -0.19 9.89
C GLU A 122 4.83 1.08 10.16
N SER A 123 5.46 2.14 10.66
CA SER A 123 4.76 3.30 11.24
C SER A 123 5.05 4.64 10.57
N GLY A 124 6.09 4.70 9.72
CA GLY A 124 6.47 5.92 9.00
C GLY A 124 5.45 6.32 7.93
N HIS A 125 5.41 7.61 7.63
CA HIS A 125 4.44 8.20 6.69
C HIS A 125 5.08 9.08 5.61
N GLY A 126 6.41 9.23 5.62
CA GLY A 126 7.17 10.03 4.66
C GLY A 126 7.37 9.25 3.37
N LEU A 127 6.66 9.66 2.30
CA LEU A 127 6.72 8.96 1.01
C LEU A 127 8.13 9.00 0.38
N PRO A 128 8.87 10.14 0.39
CA PRO A 128 10.23 10.16 -0.14
C PRO A 128 11.20 9.22 0.59
N GLU A 129 11.11 9.15 1.92
CA GLU A 129 11.94 8.27 2.74
C GLU A 129 11.59 6.80 2.47
N LEU A 130 10.30 6.47 2.40
CA LEU A 130 9.84 5.13 2.05
C LEU A 130 10.29 4.72 0.63
N LEU A 131 10.22 5.63 -0.35
CA LEU A 131 10.71 5.38 -1.70
C LEU A 131 12.23 5.11 -1.71
N SER A 132 13.01 5.91 -1.00
CA SER A 132 14.45 5.70 -0.85
C SER A 132 14.79 4.34 -0.20
N ASP A 133 14.02 3.94 0.81
CA ASP A 133 14.15 2.62 1.44
C ASP A 133 13.84 1.49 0.43
N VAL A 134 12.80 1.65 -0.42
CA VAL A 134 12.47 0.67 -1.48
C VAL A 134 13.60 0.58 -2.50
N GLU A 135 14.15 1.71 -2.95
CA GLU A 135 15.27 1.75 -3.89
C GLU A 135 16.53 1.06 -3.32
N THR A 136 16.81 1.31 -2.05
CA THR A 136 17.92 0.65 -1.33
C THR A 136 17.70 -0.86 -1.28
N MET A 137 16.49 -1.30 -0.88
CA MET A 137 16.14 -2.71 -0.84
C MET A 137 16.27 -3.38 -2.21
N VAL A 138 15.72 -2.77 -3.27
CA VAL A 138 15.78 -3.30 -4.65
C VAL A 138 17.22 -3.47 -5.11
N THR A 139 18.09 -2.51 -4.79
CA THR A 139 19.51 -2.56 -5.13
C THR A 139 20.21 -3.71 -4.39
N VAL A 140 20.01 -3.81 -3.06
CA VAL A 140 20.69 -4.80 -2.21
C VAL A 140 20.21 -6.22 -2.50
N LEU A 141 18.91 -6.40 -2.79
CA LEU A 141 18.32 -7.68 -3.15
C LEU A 141 18.48 -8.02 -4.64
N GLN A 142 19.06 -7.12 -5.44
CA GLN A 142 19.30 -7.29 -6.89
C GLN A 142 18.01 -7.57 -7.68
N LEU A 143 16.94 -6.84 -7.37
CA LEU A 143 15.59 -7.03 -7.95
C LEU A 143 15.35 -6.24 -9.24
N GLY A 144 16.41 -5.68 -9.84
CA GLY A 144 16.31 -4.76 -10.96
C GLY A 144 16.16 -3.31 -10.50
N ALA A 145 15.13 -2.63 -10.96
CA ALA A 145 14.87 -1.22 -10.66
C ALA A 145 13.46 -1.01 -10.10
N VAL A 146 13.30 0.01 -9.25
CA VAL A 146 11.97 0.48 -8.86
C VAL A 146 11.26 1.04 -10.11
N PRO A 147 9.98 0.69 -10.34
CA PRO A 147 9.23 1.23 -11.48
C PRO A 147 9.16 2.76 -11.45
N ASP A 148 9.36 3.40 -12.59
CA ASP A 148 9.33 4.87 -12.70
C ASP A 148 7.94 5.43 -12.40
N GLU A 149 6.88 4.68 -12.68
CA GLU A 149 5.50 5.03 -12.36
C GLU A 149 5.33 5.27 -10.85
N LEU A 150 6.00 4.47 -10.01
CA LEU A 150 5.97 4.64 -8.56
C LEU A 150 6.68 5.92 -8.14
N ARG A 151 7.86 6.20 -8.71
CA ARG A 151 8.60 7.46 -8.46
C ARG A 151 7.76 8.67 -8.85
N VAL A 152 7.17 8.64 -10.03
CA VAL A 152 6.34 9.73 -10.58
C VAL A 152 5.12 9.98 -9.67
N ALA A 153 4.42 8.92 -9.25
CA ALA A 153 3.27 9.06 -8.36
C ALA A 153 3.65 9.66 -7.00
N VAL A 154 4.77 9.19 -6.40
CA VAL A 154 5.28 9.72 -5.13
C VAL A 154 5.68 11.18 -5.24
N ASN A 155 6.40 11.54 -6.31
CA ASN A 155 6.84 12.92 -6.53
C ASN A 155 5.66 13.87 -6.74
N GLU A 156 4.62 13.45 -7.45
CA GLU A 156 3.40 14.25 -7.63
C GLU A 156 2.71 14.53 -6.29
N ILE A 157 2.53 13.49 -5.47
CA ILE A 157 1.89 13.63 -4.15
C ILE A 157 2.76 14.48 -3.22
N HIS A 158 4.08 14.30 -3.24
CA HIS A 158 5.00 15.07 -2.41
C HIS A 158 5.07 16.55 -2.80
N ALA A 159 4.96 16.87 -4.11
CA ALA A 159 4.90 18.24 -4.59
C ALA A 159 3.67 18.98 -4.01
N VAL A 160 2.55 18.28 -3.87
CA VAL A 160 1.34 18.79 -3.21
C VAL A 160 1.54 18.83 -1.69
N GLU A 161 1.88 17.68 -1.09
CA GLU A 161 2.09 17.48 0.35
C GLU A 161 3.58 17.37 0.71
N GLN A 162 4.23 18.53 0.86
CA GLN A 162 5.64 18.59 1.29
C GLN A 162 5.81 18.12 2.73
N ASP A 163 4.89 18.52 3.62
CA ASP A 163 4.82 18.06 5.00
C ASP A 163 3.73 16.98 5.11
N HIS A 164 4.13 15.75 5.43
CA HIS A 164 3.38 14.47 5.45
C HIS A 164 2.10 14.39 6.31
N THR A 165 1.41 15.48 6.59
CA THR A 165 0.41 15.56 7.67
C THR A 165 -0.72 16.55 7.44
N TRP A 166 -0.63 17.48 6.49
CA TRP A 166 -1.67 18.50 6.37
C TRP A 166 -2.92 17.98 5.70
N ALA A 167 -2.88 16.89 4.93
CA ALA A 167 -4.09 16.26 4.40
C ALA A 167 -4.99 15.62 5.47
N ARG A 168 -4.51 15.50 6.72
CA ARG A 168 -5.23 14.83 7.80
C ARG A 168 -6.08 15.82 8.60
N TYR A 169 -5.49 16.69 9.43
CA TYR A 169 -6.18 17.76 10.20
C TYR A 169 -5.14 18.77 10.72
N SER A 170 -5.57 19.88 11.34
CA SER A 170 -4.65 20.74 12.12
C SER A 170 -4.11 19.96 13.31
N TYR A 171 -2.81 19.99 13.57
CA TYR A 171 -2.21 19.25 14.67
C TYR A 171 -1.00 19.97 15.27
N ARG A 172 -0.62 19.58 16.49
CA ARG A 172 0.51 20.19 17.21
C ARG A 172 1.75 19.32 17.10
N VAL A 173 2.81 19.85 16.51
CA VAL A 173 4.14 19.21 16.49
C VAL A 173 4.94 19.69 17.69
N LYS A 174 5.54 18.76 18.45
CA LYS A 174 6.51 19.09 19.51
C LYS A 174 7.87 19.37 18.86
N LYS A 175 8.41 20.55 19.09
CA LYS A 175 9.76 20.94 18.66
C LYS A 175 10.82 20.37 19.60
N ILE A 176 12.07 20.37 19.14
CA ILE A 176 13.26 19.92 19.89
C ILE A 176 13.42 20.73 21.20
N ASP A 177 13.05 22.01 21.19
CA ASP A 177 13.05 22.89 22.37
C ASP A 177 11.90 22.63 23.36
N GLY A 178 11.07 21.61 23.11
CA GLY A 178 9.90 21.26 23.93
C GLY A 178 8.64 22.08 23.67
N SER A 179 8.72 23.14 22.86
CA SER A 179 7.55 23.95 22.47
C SER A 179 6.66 23.19 21.49
N ARG A 180 5.38 23.59 21.39
CA ARG A 180 4.41 22.99 20.46
C ARG A 180 4.09 23.99 19.34
N LYS A 181 4.40 23.65 18.09
CA LYS A 181 3.95 24.41 16.91
C LYS A 181 2.60 23.85 16.47
N LEU A 182 1.56 24.70 16.42
CA LEU A 182 0.33 24.35 15.71
C LEU A 182 0.61 24.46 14.21
N LEU A 183 0.43 23.35 13.49
CA LEU A 183 0.36 23.38 12.04
C LEU A 183 -1.12 23.52 11.67
N GLN A 184 -1.46 24.68 11.10
CA GLN A 184 -2.80 24.95 10.62
C GLN A 184 -3.07 24.15 9.35
N HIS A 185 -4.24 23.53 9.29
CA HIS A 185 -4.76 22.87 8.11
C HIS A 185 -5.08 23.91 7.03
N LEU A 186 -4.47 23.77 5.85
CA LEU A 186 -4.76 24.58 4.65
C LEU A 186 -4.79 26.10 4.90
N GLY A 187 -3.77 26.67 5.55
CA GLY A 187 -3.66 28.12 5.74
C GLY A 187 -3.50 28.94 4.45
N GLN A 188 -3.29 28.27 3.31
CA GLN A 188 -3.21 28.85 1.97
C GLN A 188 -4.02 27.96 1.01
N GLU A 189 -4.62 28.58 -0.01
CA GLU A 189 -5.26 27.88 -1.10
C GLU A 189 -4.26 26.95 -1.80
N ARG A 190 -4.71 25.73 -2.10
CA ARG A 190 -3.89 24.66 -2.69
C ARG A 190 -4.68 24.01 -3.80
N THR A 191 -4.09 23.94 -4.98
CA THR A 191 -4.61 23.13 -6.08
C THR A 191 -4.10 21.70 -5.95
N ILE A 192 -5.01 20.73 -5.97
CA ILE A 192 -4.67 19.30 -5.91
C ILE A 192 -5.09 18.65 -7.23
N PRO A 193 -4.16 18.13 -8.05
CA PRO A 193 -4.48 17.49 -9.33
C PRO A 193 -4.98 16.06 -9.11
N LEU A 194 -6.16 15.90 -8.49
CA LEU A 194 -6.70 14.61 -8.02
C LEU A 194 -6.79 13.56 -9.13
N ALA A 195 -7.23 13.93 -10.33
CA ALA A 195 -7.36 13.00 -11.46
C ALA A 195 -5.99 12.50 -11.98
N ASP A 196 -4.99 13.39 -12.03
CA ASP A 196 -3.65 13.04 -12.47
C ASP A 196 -2.96 12.15 -11.43
N ILE A 197 -3.09 12.48 -10.15
CA ILE A 197 -2.60 11.64 -9.04
C ILE A 197 -3.26 10.25 -9.11
N GLN A 198 -4.58 10.18 -9.31
CA GLN A 198 -5.29 8.91 -9.41
C GLN A 198 -4.73 8.03 -10.55
N THR A 199 -4.51 8.64 -11.72
CA THR A 199 -3.98 7.95 -12.90
C THR A 199 -2.56 7.44 -12.66
N LYS A 200 -1.69 8.29 -12.11
CA LYS A 200 -0.30 7.93 -11.77
C LYS A 200 -0.23 6.81 -10.74
N LEU A 201 -1.08 6.86 -9.71
CA LEU A 201 -1.15 5.79 -8.70
C LEU A 201 -1.67 4.47 -9.28
N GLN A 202 -2.64 4.51 -10.19
CA GLN A 202 -3.09 3.30 -10.86
C GLN A 202 -1.98 2.67 -11.70
N SER A 203 -1.21 3.50 -12.42
CA SER A 203 -0.03 3.04 -13.16
C SER A 203 1.03 2.46 -12.23
N ALA A 204 1.33 3.12 -11.11
CA ALA A 204 2.29 2.65 -10.10
C ALA A 204 1.88 1.30 -9.51
N SER A 205 0.59 1.17 -9.15
CA SER A 205 0.00 -0.09 -8.67
C SER A 205 0.17 -1.21 -9.70
N ASN A 206 -0.13 -0.93 -10.97
CA ASN A 206 0.00 -1.93 -12.04
C ASN A 206 1.48 -2.30 -12.29
N ALA A 207 2.38 -1.32 -12.22
CA ALA A 207 3.82 -1.52 -12.48
C ALA A 207 4.54 -2.27 -11.34
N LEU A 208 4.03 -2.19 -10.11
CA LEU A 208 4.51 -2.99 -8.99
C LEU A 208 4.19 -4.48 -9.16
N GLY A 209 3.05 -4.80 -9.79
CA GLY A 209 2.57 -6.16 -9.99
C GLY A 209 2.05 -6.81 -8.71
N PHE A 210 1.92 -8.13 -8.75
CA PHE A 210 1.44 -8.94 -7.65
C PHE A 210 2.53 -9.90 -7.18
N ILE A 211 2.43 -10.33 -5.91
CA ILE A 211 3.30 -11.39 -5.39
C ILE A 211 3.05 -12.70 -6.15
N TYR A 212 1.81 -12.92 -6.60
CA TYR A 212 1.40 -14.12 -7.30
C TYR A 212 0.26 -13.87 -8.30
N PRO A 213 0.26 -14.55 -9.48
CA PRO A 213 1.39 -15.27 -10.05
C PRO A 213 2.54 -14.31 -10.37
N ASP A 214 3.78 -14.81 -10.41
CA ASP A 214 4.93 -14.00 -10.83
C ASP A 214 4.68 -13.42 -12.23
N ASP A 215 4.72 -12.09 -12.32
CA ASP A 215 4.57 -11.34 -13.56
C ASP A 215 5.87 -10.64 -13.97
N GLY A 216 7.00 -10.99 -13.33
CA GLY A 216 8.33 -10.42 -13.57
C GLY A 216 8.52 -9.01 -13.02
N ARG A 217 7.50 -8.43 -12.37
CA ARG A 217 7.56 -7.11 -11.73
C ARG A 217 8.11 -7.21 -10.32
N LEU A 218 8.29 -6.06 -9.66
CA LEU A 218 8.95 -5.99 -8.36
C LEU A 218 8.32 -6.94 -7.32
N MET A 219 6.99 -6.95 -7.21
CA MET A 219 6.32 -7.83 -6.25
C MET A 219 6.44 -9.31 -6.61
N GLY A 220 6.40 -9.66 -7.91
CA GLY A 220 6.62 -11.02 -8.39
C GLY A 220 8.04 -11.51 -8.09
N ASN A 221 9.05 -10.69 -8.35
CA ASN A 221 10.45 -10.98 -8.05
C ASN A 221 10.69 -11.16 -6.54
N LEU A 222 10.04 -10.37 -5.69
CA LEU A 222 10.05 -10.58 -4.23
C LEU A 222 9.38 -11.91 -3.87
N GLY A 223 8.25 -12.24 -4.51
CA GLY A 223 7.56 -13.53 -4.42
C GLY A 223 8.48 -14.72 -4.67
N LEU A 224 9.25 -14.68 -5.77
CA LEU A 224 10.22 -15.73 -6.13
C LEU A 224 11.31 -15.95 -5.08
N ILE A 225 11.62 -14.95 -4.26
CA ILE A 225 12.62 -15.07 -3.19
C ILE A 225 11.99 -15.56 -1.90
N ILE A 226 10.82 -15.04 -1.53
CA ILE A 226 10.20 -15.36 -0.24
C ILE A 226 9.53 -16.73 -0.24
N GLU A 227 8.95 -17.17 -1.37
CA GLU A 227 8.25 -18.45 -1.43
C GLU A 227 9.16 -19.64 -1.10
N PRO A 228 10.38 -19.80 -1.68
CA PRO A 228 11.29 -20.88 -1.28
C PRO A 228 11.70 -20.80 0.20
N LEU A 229 11.83 -19.60 0.74
CA LEU A 229 12.17 -19.41 2.16
C LEU A 229 11.02 -19.85 3.08
N TRP A 230 9.77 -19.57 2.69
CA TRP A 230 8.59 -20.07 3.42
C TRP A 230 8.48 -21.60 3.35
N ARG A 231 8.73 -22.21 2.19
CA ARG A 231 8.76 -23.68 2.04
C ARG A 231 9.84 -24.31 2.91
N GLU A 232 11.07 -23.79 2.87
CA GLU A 232 12.19 -24.31 3.66
C GLU A 232 11.99 -24.11 5.17
N ALA A 233 11.22 -23.10 5.57
CA ALA A 233 10.85 -22.86 6.95
C ALA A 233 9.59 -23.62 7.41
N ASP A 234 9.07 -24.53 6.58
CA ASP A 234 7.83 -25.31 6.82
C ASP A 234 6.58 -24.45 7.09
N GLU A 235 6.54 -23.22 6.55
CA GLU A 235 5.38 -22.31 6.69
C GLU A 235 4.28 -22.61 5.66
N ILE A 236 4.68 -23.14 4.50
CA ILE A 236 3.80 -23.55 3.39
C ILE A 236 4.28 -24.88 2.80
N GLU A 237 3.35 -25.70 2.30
CA GLU A 237 3.62 -26.99 1.64
C GLU A 237 4.11 -26.81 0.20
#